data_AF-A0A953LNX7-F1
#
_entry.id   AF-A0A953LNX7-F1
#
_cell.length_a   1.000
_cell.length_b   1.000
_cell.length_c   1.000
_cell.angle_alpha   90.00
_cell.angle_beta   90.00
_cell.angle_gamma   90.00
#
_symmetry.space_group_name_H-M   'P 1'
#
loop_
_entity.id
_entity.type
_entity.pdbx_description
1 polymer ?
#
loop_
_entity_poly.entity_id
_entity_poly.type
_entity_poly.pdbx_seq_one_letter_code
_entity_poly.pdbx_strand_id
1 'polypeptide(L)'
;ANVVLVLGVAGGDIGGRLLAVLPIYFIAAFTAAQLAFWLLRASLGRMLGLGTNAHAVVVGLTFLAAGLLHYAESSGVQRILQEQADSPAARDGSCPPGVACTPLRSADNLKAADAVARRAAAERGALNAEGFALLLRDRDPEVRAALARRGDLPQELLERMAGDRHPVVREAAAESLRQSDDALSRLAFDRVESVRLAVARNRNAPPTALDVLASDGSAEIRLLVAGHPRASEPVLQRLLNGRGDRAERAAGERLRSGRP
;
A
#
# COMPACT_ATOMS: atom_id res chain seq x y z
N ALA A 1 9.61 -27.84 8.30
CA ALA A 1 10.29 -28.15 7.03
C ALA A 1 9.45 -29.23 6.34
N ASN A 2 8.56 -28.98 5.39
CA ASN A 2 8.79 -28.49 4.03
C ASN A 2 7.46 -28.02 3.42
N VAL A 3 7.02 -26.80 3.75
CA VAL A 3 5.97 -26.12 2.97
C VAL A 3 6.60 -25.09 2.01
N VAL A 4 7.81 -24.63 2.33
CA VAL A 4 8.61 -23.70 1.51
C VAL A 4 9.12 -24.37 0.22
N LEU A 5 9.29 -25.70 0.20
CA LEU A 5 9.87 -26.39 -0.97
C LEU A 5 8.88 -26.62 -2.12
N VAL A 6 7.55 -26.61 -1.85
CA VAL A 6 6.53 -26.85 -2.90
C VAL A 6 6.21 -25.57 -3.68
N LEU A 7 6.43 -24.40 -3.09
CA LEU A 7 6.22 -23.10 -3.75
C LEU A 7 7.43 -22.63 -4.58
N GLY A 8 8.57 -23.31 -4.50
CA GLY A 8 9.81 -22.91 -5.17
C GLY A 8 9.95 -23.35 -6.64
N VAL A 9 9.07 -24.19 -7.19
CA VAL A 9 9.32 -24.85 -8.49
C VAL A 9 8.39 -24.42 -9.62
N ALA A 10 7.30 -23.68 -9.37
CA ALA A 10 6.28 -23.37 -10.39
C ALA A 10 6.09 -21.87 -10.72
N GLY A 11 7.05 -21.02 -10.35
CA GLY A 11 6.87 -19.55 -10.37
C GLY A 11 7.54 -18.78 -11.50
N GLY A 12 7.81 -19.38 -12.66
CA GLY A 12 8.18 -18.62 -13.86
C GLY A 12 6.94 -17.98 -14.50
N ASP A 13 7.04 -16.71 -14.92
CA ASP A 13 6.19 -15.84 -15.79
C ASP A 13 4.64 -15.83 -15.64
N ILE A 14 4.07 -16.85 -15.00
CA ILE A 14 2.65 -17.10 -14.77
C ILE A 14 2.28 -16.67 -13.33
N GLY A 15 3.21 -16.76 -12.37
CA GLY A 15 2.99 -16.34 -10.99
C GLY A 15 2.67 -14.85 -10.83
N GLY A 16 3.30 -14.00 -11.64
CA GLY A 16 3.02 -12.56 -11.67
C GLY A 16 1.64 -12.22 -12.27
N ARG A 17 1.15 -13.02 -13.22
CA ARG A 17 -0.19 -12.86 -13.79
C ARG A 17 -1.29 -13.33 -12.84
N LEU A 18 -1.04 -14.34 -11.99
CA LEU A 18 -2.02 -14.76 -10.96
C LEU A 18 -2.22 -13.69 -9.87
N LEU A 19 -1.18 -12.95 -9.50
CA LEU A 19 -1.24 -11.92 -8.45
C LEU A 19 -1.99 -10.65 -8.89
N ALA A 20 -2.00 -10.31 -10.19
CA ALA A 20 -2.75 -9.18 -10.72
C ALA A 20 -4.27 -9.44 -10.76
N VAL A 21 -4.69 -10.71 -10.86
CA VAL A 21 -6.11 -11.10 -10.84
C VAL A 21 -6.59 -11.43 -9.42
N LEU A 22 -5.68 -11.47 -8.43
CA LEU A 22 -6.00 -11.80 -7.04
C LEU A 22 -7.11 -10.91 -6.44
N PRO A 23 -7.22 -9.58 -6.71
CA PRO A 23 -8.33 -8.77 -6.19
C PRO A 23 -9.68 -9.12 -6.84
N ILE A 24 -9.68 -9.46 -8.13
CA ILE A 24 -10.89 -9.86 -8.87
C ILE A 24 -11.29 -11.28 -8.47
N TYR A 25 -10.34 -12.20 -8.33
CA TYR A 25 -10.58 -13.53 -7.78
C TYR A 25 -10.94 -13.47 -6.30
N PHE A 26 -10.45 -12.51 -5.53
CA PHE A 26 -10.84 -12.34 -4.13
C PHE A 26 -12.27 -11.81 -4.03
N ILE A 27 -12.65 -10.81 -4.83
CA ILE A 27 -14.04 -10.33 -4.88
C ILE A 27 -14.95 -11.44 -5.45
N ALA A 28 -14.55 -12.11 -6.53
CA ALA A 28 -15.33 -13.18 -7.15
C ALA A 28 -15.45 -14.41 -6.23
N ALA A 29 -14.37 -14.82 -5.56
CA ALA A 29 -14.37 -15.89 -4.57
C ALA A 29 -15.12 -15.47 -3.31
N PHE A 30 -15.06 -14.21 -2.89
CA PHE A 30 -15.87 -13.70 -1.79
C PHE A 30 -17.35 -13.69 -2.18
N THR A 31 -17.72 -13.22 -3.37
CA THR A 31 -19.11 -13.26 -3.84
C THR A 31 -19.61 -14.68 -4.09
N ALA A 32 -18.75 -15.57 -4.58
CA ALA A 32 -19.07 -16.98 -4.79
C ALA A 32 -19.16 -17.73 -3.45
N ALA A 33 -18.31 -17.39 -2.47
CA ALA A 33 -18.39 -17.91 -1.11
C ALA A 33 -19.63 -17.38 -0.39
N GLN A 34 -20.00 -16.11 -0.58
CA GLN A 34 -21.26 -15.56 -0.07
C GLN A 34 -22.44 -16.26 -0.74
N LEU A 35 -22.46 -16.41 -2.07
CA LEU A 35 -23.55 -17.07 -2.80
C LEU A 35 -23.65 -18.57 -2.43
N ALA A 36 -22.52 -19.28 -2.37
CA ALA A 36 -22.47 -20.67 -1.93
C ALA A 36 -22.90 -20.80 -0.48
N PHE A 37 -22.48 -19.89 0.41
CA PHE A 37 -22.95 -19.81 1.79
C PHE A 37 -24.46 -19.59 1.83
N TRP A 38 -25.04 -18.68 1.03
CA TRP A 38 -26.49 -18.45 0.96
C TRP A 38 -27.27 -19.66 0.39
N LEU A 39 -26.73 -20.36 -0.60
CA LEU A 39 -27.34 -21.54 -1.21
C LEU A 39 -27.27 -22.78 -0.28
N LEU A 40 -26.10 -23.02 0.33
CA LEU A 40 -25.92 -24.07 1.34
C LEU A 40 -26.76 -23.78 2.59
N ARG A 41 -26.93 -22.50 2.97
CA ARG A 41 -27.80 -22.02 4.06
C ARG A 41 -29.29 -22.14 3.73
N ALA A 42 -29.70 -21.98 2.47
CA ALA A 42 -31.08 -22.20 2.03
C ALA A 42 -31.45 -23.69 1.98
N SER A 43 -30.48 -24.58 1.77
CA SER A 43 -30.71 -26.02 1.86
C SER A 43 -30.66 -26.53 3.32
N LEU A 44 -29.67 -26.10 4.13
CA LEU A 44 -29.55 -26.51 5.53
C LEU A 44 -30.62 -25.89 6.45
N GLY A 45 -31.04 -24.65 6.22
CA GLY A 45 -32.09 -23.99 7.02
C GLY A 45 -33.44 -24.70 6.91
N ARG A 46 -33.75 -25.25 5.72
CA ARG A 46 -34.92 -26.12 5.51
C ARG A 46 -34.75 -27.49 6.18
N MET A 47 -33.52 -27.98 6.31
CA MET A 47 -33.20 -29.29 6.89
C MET A 47 -33.15 -29.29 8.43
N LEU A 48 -32.78 -28.16 9.04
CA LEU A 48 -32.56 -28.02 10.49
C LEU A 48 -33.68 -27.26 11.24
N GLY A 49 -34.72 -26.79 10.55
CA GLY A 49 -35.91 -26.18 11.17
C GLY A 49 -35.65 -24.88 11.92
N LEU A 50 -34.59 -24.14 11.58
CA LEU A 50 -34.22 -22.89 12.27
C LEU A 50 -35.17 -21.75 11.86
N GLY A 51 -35.81 -21.13 12.84
CA GLY A 51 -36.69 -19.97 12.62
C GLY A 51 -35.94 -18.68 12.28
N THR A 52 -36.65 -17.70 11.72
CA THR A 52 -36.15 -16.36 11.32
C THR A 52 -35.30 -15.65 12.38
N ASN A 53 -35.56 -15.89 13.67
CA ASN A 53 -34.82 -15.28 14.78
C ASN A 53 -33.38 -15.80 14.91
N ALA A 54 -33.13 -17.09 14.67
CA ALA A 54 -31.77 -17.64 14.67
C ALA A 54 -30.95 -17.09 13.49
N HIS A 55 -31.61 -16.76 12.38
CA HIS A 55 -30.98 -16.16 11.20
C HIS A 55 -30.48 -14.73 11.45
N ALA A 56 -31.20 -13.92 12.22
CA ALA A 56 -30.79 -12.56 12.58
C ALA A 56 -29.55 -12.56 13.49
N VAL A 57 -29.47 -13.53 14.43
CA VAL A 57 -28.32 -13.65 15.34
C VAL A 57 -27.04 -14.00 14.58
N VAL A 58 -27.07 -14.95 13.64
CA VAL A 58 -25.89 -15.32 12.86
C VAL A 58 -25.41 -14.17 11.97
N VAL A 59 -26.33 -13.44 11.34
CA VAL A 59 -25.97 -12.25 10.54
C VAL A 59 -25.37 -11.17 11.44
N GLY A 60 -25.99 -10.91 12.60
CA GLY A 60 -25.46 -10.00 13.62
C GLY A 60 -24.04 -10.37 14.04
N LEU A 61 -23.77 -11.65 14.30
CA LEU A 61 -22.43 -12.14 14.66
C LEU A 61 -21.41 -12.00 13.54
N THR A 62 -21.79 -12.21 12.26
CA THR A 62 -20.87 -12.00 11.13
C THR A 62 -20.53 -10.53 10.91
N PHE A 63 -21.51 -9.63 11.03
CA PHE A 63 -21.25 -8.19 10.96
C PHE A 63 -20.45 -7.70 12.17
N LEU A 64 -20.71 -8.26 13.37
CA LEU A 64 -19.93 -7.98 14.58
C LEU A 64 -18.48 -8.46 14.40
N ALA A 65 -18.26 -9.67 13.87
CA ALA A 65 -16.91 -10.19 13.62
C ALA A 65 -16.18 -9.34 12.58
N ALA A 66 -16.83 -8.97 11.47
CA ALA A 66 -16.25 -8.05 10.48
C ALA A 66 -15.96 -6.67 11.09
N GLY A 67 -16.86 -6.15 11.93
CA GLY A 67 -16.67 -4.91 12.68
C GLY A 67 -15.53 -4.99 13.69
N LEU A 68 -15.34 -6.11 14.37
CA LEU A 68 -14.24 -6.36 15.30
C LEU A 68 -12.90 -6.51 14.58
N LEU A 69 -12.88 -7.14 13.41
CA LEU A 69 -11.70 -7.20 12.53
C LEU A 69 -11.31 -5.80 12.04
N HIS A 70 -12.28 -5.00 11.61
CA HIS A 70 -12.05 -3.61 11.22
C HIS A 70 -11.62 -2.73 12.42
N TYR A 71 -12.18 -2.95 13.60
CA TYR A 71 -11.77 -2.30 14.85
C TYR A 71 -10.34 -2.69 15.25
N ALA A 72 -9.94 -3.96 15.05
CA ALA A 72 -8.59 -4.43 15.29
C ALA A 72 -7.56 -3.74 14.37
N GLU A 73 -7.87 -3.54 13.07
CA GLU A 73 -7.03 -2.72 12.17
C GLU A 73 -6.94 -1.26 12.61
N SER A 74 -7.99 -0.77 13.27
CA SER A 74 -8.07 0.58 13.81
C SER A 74 -7.20 0.77 15.07
N SER A 75 -7.05 -0.30 15.85
CA SER A 75 -6.22 -0.38 17.06
C SER A 75 -4.73 -0.56 16.77
N GLY A 76 -4.38 -1.09 15.59
CA GLY A 76 -2.98 -1.31 15.21
C GLY A 76 -2.16 -0.02 15.10
N VAL A 77 -2.75 1.06 14.57
CA VAL A 77 -2.07 2.37 14.50
C VAL A 77 -1.83 2.92 15.90
N GLN A 78 -2.85 2.86 16.77
CA GLN A 78 -2.72 3.31 18.14
C GLN A 78 -1.69 2.47 18.90
N ARG A 79 -1.71 1.14 18.73
CA ARG A 79 -0.72 0.25 19.32
C ARG A 79 0.71 0.59 18.85
N ILE A 80 0.95 0.74 17.55
CA ILE A 80 2.28 1.12 17.02
C ILE A 80 2.74 2.45 17.61
N LEU A 81 1.86 3.46 17.62
CA LEU A 81 2.19 4.77 18.19
C LEU A 81 2.43 4.70 19.71
N GLN A 82 1.70 3.83 20.42
CA GLN A 82 1.83 3.63 21.85
C GLN A 82 3.12 2.88 22.20
N GLU A 83 3.41 1.77 21.52
CA GLU A 83 4.66 1.00 21.66
C GLU A 83 5.88 1.87 21.38
N GLN A 84 5.79 2.74 20.36
CA GLN A 84 6.85 3.69 20.09
C GLN A 84 6.95 4.78 21.17
N ALA A 85 5.83 5.33 21.65
CA ALA A 85 5.82 6.31 22.75
C ALA A 85 6.35 5.73 24.07
N ASP A 86 6.19 4.43 24.30
CA ASP A 86 6.68 3.74 25.50
C ASP A 86 8.14 3.27 25.39
N SER A 87 8.74 3.39 24.20
CA SER A 87 10.14 3.04 23.92
C SER A 87 11.12 3.80 24.82
N PRO A 88 12.23 3.18 25.29
CA PRO A 88 13.22 3.85 26.13
C PRO A 88 13.78 5.15 25.53
N ALA A 89 13.83 5.27 24.19
CA ALA A 89 14.21 6.53 23.52
C ALA A 89 13.26 7.70 23.86
N ALA A 90 11.96 7.42 24.03
CA ALA A 90 10.96 8.41 24.44
C ALA A 90 11.14 8.90 25.89
N ARG A 91 11.79 8.09 26.75
CA ARG A 91 12.01 8.40 28.17
C ARG A 91 13.16 9.37 28.42
N ASP A 92 14.06 9.53 27.45
CA ASP A 92 15.16 10.51 27.47
C ASP A 92 14.76 11.88 26.88
N GLY A 93 13.46 12.10 26.64
CA GLY A 93 12.94 13.34 26.04
C GLY A 93 13.07 13.42 24.52
N SER A 94 13.56 12.36 23.86
CA SER A 94 13.57 12.24 22.40
C SER A 94 12.33 11.48 21.94
N CYS A 95 11.37 12.18 21.36
CA CYS A 95 10.14 11.51 20.92
C CYS A 95 10.35 10.52 19.79
N PRO A 96 9.41 9.57 19.61
CA PRO A 96 9.41 8.70 18.46
C PRO A 96 9.50 9.50 17.16
N PRO A 97 10.21 8.98 16.14
CA PRO A 97 10.08 9.50 14.79
C PRO A 97 8.59 9.58 14.43
N GLY A 98 8.09 10.75 14.01
CA GLY A 98 6.69 10.91 13.62
C GLY A 98 5.82 11.66 14.63
N VAL A 99 6.30 11.84 15.86
CA VAL A 99 5.49 12.33 16.99
C VAL A 99 6.26 13.42 17.73
N ALA A 100 5.63 14.53 18.11
CA ALA A 100 6.28 15.53 18.97
C ALA A 100 6.03 15.28 20.46
N CYS A 101 7.06 15.48 21.27
CA CYS A 101 7.04 15.29 22.74
C CYS A 101 6.26 16.35 23.47
N THR A 102 6.30 17.57 22.97
CA THR A 102 5.39 18.62 23.39
C THR A 102 4.24 18.65 22.39
N PRO A 103 3.04 18.17 22.75
CA PRO A 103 1.90 18.23 21.85
C PRO A 103 1.65 19.68 21.44
N LEU A 104 1.33 19.93 20.16
CA LEU A 104 0.52 21.09 19.84
C LEU A 104 -0.73 20.98 20.74
N ARG A 105 -1.00 22.02 21.54
CA ARG A 105 -2.02 22.08 22.60
C ARG A 105 -3.48 21.84 22.13
N SER A 106 -3.70 21.23 20.97
CA SER A 106 -5.00 21.23 20.33
C SER A 106 -5.22 20.14 19.27
N ALA A 107 -5.11 18.86 19.65
CA ALA A 107 -5.73 17.80 18.85
C ALA A 107 -7.25 18.07 18.65
N ASP A 108 -7.89 18.68 19.64
CA ASP A 108 -9.29 19.14 19.55
C ASP A 108 -9.50 20.24 18.49
N ASN A 109 -8.52 21.13 18.26
CA ASN A 109 -8.63 22.12 17.18
C ASN A 109 -8.46 21.50 15.80
N LEU A 110 -7.74 20.36 15.66
CA LEU A 110 -7.56 19.72 14.36
C LEU A 110 -8.86 19.12 13.81
N LYS A 111 -9.76 18.63 14.67
CA LYS A 111 -11.07 18.10 14.25
C LYS A 111 -11.93 19.20 13.60
N ALA A 112 -11.88 20.41 14.13
CA ALA A 112 -12.63 21.57 13.63
C ALA A 112 -11.88 22.40 12.57
N ALA A 113 -10.57 22.21 12.43
CA ALA A 113 -9.73 22.95 11.51
C ALA A 113 -10.08 22.68 10.04
N ASP A 114 -9.79 23.64 9.16
CA ASP A 114 -9.90 23.46 7.72
C ASP A 114 -8.81 22.51 7.17
N ALA A 115 -8.92 22.14 5.90
CA ALA A 115 -7.98 21.21 5.27
C ALA A 115 -6.54 21.74 5.24
N VAL A 116 -6.37 23.05 5.07
CA VAL A 116 -5.05 23.70 4.98
C VAL A 116 -4.32 23.61 6.31
N ALA A 117 -5.00 23.93 7.41
CA ALA A 117 -4.43 23.82 8.75
C ALA A 117 -4.14 22.37 9.14
N ARG A 118 -5.01 21.41 8.78
CA ARG A 118 -4.75 19.98 9.02
C ARG A 118 -3.55 19.48 8.22
N ARG A 119 -3.41 19.89 6.96
CA ARG A 119 -2.23 19.57 6.12
C ARG A 119 -0.95 20.16 6.72
N ALA A 120 -0.96 21.44 7.11
CA ALA A 120 0.19 22.07 7.72
C ALA A 120 0.60 21.38 9.03
N ALA A 121 -0.37 20.88 9.80
CA ALA A 121 -0.10 20.07 10.99
C ALA A 121 0.51 18.70 10.65
N ALA A 122 0.04 18.05 9.58
CA ALA A 122 0.64 16.82 9.06
C ALA A 122 2.11 17.03 8.67
N GLU A 123 2.41 18.08 7.88
CA GLU A 123 3.76 18.34 7.37
C GLU A 123 4.79 18.66 8.46
N ARG A 124 4.39 19.39 9.51
CA ARG A 124 5.31 19.96 10.51
C ARG A 124 5.83 18.98 11.56
N GLY A 125 5.37 17.73 11.58
CA GLY A 125 5.93 16.78 12.54
C GLY A 125 5.20 16.69 13.88
N ALA A 126 4.56 17.78 14.31
CA ALA A 126 4.24 18.02 15.72
C ALA A 126 2.87 17.48 16.19
N LEU A 127 2.58 16.22 15.88
CA LEU A 127 1.33 15.56 16.26
C LEU A 127 1.54 14.69 17.50
N ASN A 128 0.54 14.64 18.38
CA ASN A 128 0.42 13.57 19.37
C ASN A 128 -0.24 12.33 18.72
N ALA A 129 -0.28 11.20 19.45
CA ALA A 129 -0.82 9.95 18.92
C ALA A 129 -2.28 10.09 18.42
N GLU A 130 -3.13 10.85 19.13
CA GLU A 130 -4.52 11.07 18.72
C GLU A 130 -4.62 11.91 17.44
N GLY A 131 -3.93 13.05 17.37
CA GLY A 131 -3.92 13.92 16.21
C GLY A 131 -3.32 13.22 14.99
N PHE A 132 -2.29 12.43 15.17
CA PHE A 132 -1.73 11.61 14.11
C PHE A 132 -2.74 10.58 13.59
N ALA A 133 -3.39 9.83 14.49
CA ALA A 133 -4.40 8.85 14.11
C ALA A 133 -5.61 9.49 13.40
N LEU A 134 -5.98 10.72 13.81
CA LEU A 134 -7.01 11.52 13.15
C LEU A 134 -6.60 11.83 11.70
N LEU A 135 -5.40 12.39 11.50
CA LEU A 135 -4.95 12.81 10.17
C LEU A 135 -4.66 11.63 9.24
N LEU A 136 -4.29 10.45 9.77
CA LEU A 136 -4.11 9.24 8.97
C LEU A 136 -5.41 8.78 8.30
N ARG A 137 -6.57 9.13 8.89
CA ARG A 137 -7.90 8.83 8.35
C ARG A 137 -8.60 10.10 7.86
N ASP A 138 -7.87 11.17 7.61
CA ASP A 138 -8.45 12.43 7.17
C ASP A 138 -9.29 12.20 5.91
N ARG A 139 -10.41 12.89 5.80
CA ARG A 139 -11.24 12.85 4.59
C ARG A 139 -10.49 13.40 3.38
N ASP A 140 -9.61 14.38 3.59
CA ASP A 140 -8.83 15.02 2.56
C ASP A 140 -7.58 14.17 2.21
N PRO A 141 -7.46 13.69 0.96
CA PRO A 141 -6.29 12.94 0.53
C PRO A 141 -4.98 13.74 0.57
N GLU A 142 -5.00 15.07 0.44
CA GLU A 142 -3.79 15.90 0.53
C GLU A 142 -3.21 15.89 1.94
N VAL A 143 -4.07 15.88 2.96
CA VAL A 143 -3.66 15.77 4.36
C VAL A 143 -3.03 14.39 4.62
N ARG A 144 -3.63 13.32 4.10
CA ARG A 144 -3.04 11.97 4.21
C ARG A 144 -1.72 11.89 3.44
N ALA A 145 -1.64 12.41 2.22
CA ALA A 145 -0.42 12.42 1.41
C ALA A 145 0.72 13.21 2.08
N ALA A 146 0.40 14.29 2.79
CA ALA A 146 1.36 15.01 3.60
C ALA A 146 2.00 14.13 4.69
N LEU A 147 1.26 13.20 5.30
CA LEU A 147 1.83 12.22 6.22
C LEU A 147 2.78 11.24 5.52
N ALA A 148 2.41 10.70 4.35
CA ALA A 148 3.25 9.77 3.58
C ALA A 148 4.61 10.36 3.19
N ARG A 149 4.66 11.68 2.94
CA ARG A 149 5.90 12.39 2.59
C ARG A 149 6.86 12.58 3.77
N ARG A 150 6.45 12.26 4.99
CA ARG A 150 7.28 12.52 6.17
C ARG A 150 8.44 11.55 6.30
N GLY A 151 9.60 12.11 6.61
CA GLY A 151 10.84 11.39 6.91
C GLY A 151 10.77 10.49 8.16
N ASP A 152 9.82 10.78 9.04
CA ASP A 152 9.72 10.22 10.38
C ASP A 152 8.51 9.30 10.55
N LEU A 153 7.77 9.02 9.47
CA LEU A 153 6.64 8.09 9.50
C LEU A 153 7.11 6.66 9.84
N PRO A 154 6.47 5.98 10.81
CA PRO A 154 6.71 4.56 11.08
C PRO A 154 6.55 3.70 9.82
N GLN A 155 7.43 2.71 9.67
CA GLN A 155 7.54 1.91 8.44
C GLN A 155 6.22 1.19 8.10
N GLU A 156 5.59 0.58 9.10
CA GLU A 156 4.35 -0.18 8.94
C GLU A 156 3.20 0.73 8.48
N LEU A 157 3.20 1.99 8.92
CA LEU A 157 2.20 2.97 8.49
C LEU A 157 2.48 3.45 7.08
N LEU A 158 3.75 3.71 6.76
CA LEU A 158 4.20 4.09 5.43
C LEU A 158 3.80 3.03 4.37
N GLU A 159 3.98 1.75 4.69
CA GLU A 159 3.59 0.62 3.83
C GLU A 159 2.07 0.53 3.65
N ARG A 160 1.29 0.79 4.69
CA ARG A 160 -0.19 0.83 4.58
C ARG A 160 -0.66 1.94 3.64
N MET A 161 0.04 3.07 3.58
CA MET A 161 -0.34 4.19 2.71
C MET A 161 -0.17 3.88 1.21
N ALA A 162 0.65 2.88 0.86
CA ALA A 162 0.69 2.35 -0.51
C ALA A 162 -0.64 1.70 -0.94
N GLY A 163 -1.49 1.30 0.02
CA GLY A 163 -2.83 0.77 -0.23
C GLY A 163 -3.96 1.81 -0.17
N ASP A 164 -3.66 3.11 -0.06
CA ASP A 164 -4.70 4.12 0.12
C ASP A 164 -5.65 4.19 -1.08
N ARG A 165 -6.94 4.43 -0.81
CA ARG A 165 -7.97 4.55 -1.84
C ARG A 165 -7.69 5.66 -2.86
N HIS A 166 -7.01 6.73 -2.46
CA HIS A 166 -6.77 7.89 -3.29
C HIS A 166 -5.36 7.87 -3.91
N PRO A 167 -5.23 8.09 -5.22
CA PRO A 167 -3.95 7.97 -5.93
C PRO A 167 -2.88 8.93 -5.41
N VAL A 168 -3.23 10.17 -5.07
CA VAL A 168 -2.26 11.16 -4.52
C VAL A 168 -1.55 10.64 -3.26
N VAL A 169 -2.23 9.86 -2.43
CA VAL A 169 -1.62 9.28 -1.23
C VAL A 169 -0.69 8.12 -1.60
N ARG A 170 -1.11 7.27 -2.55
CA ARG A 170 -0.28 6.17 -3.06
C ARG A 170 0.96 6.68 -3.79
N GLU A 171 0.83 7.77 -4.54
CA GLU A 171 1.93 8.48 -5.20
C GLU A 171 2.93 9.00 -4.16
N ALA A 172 2.45 9.77 -3.17
CA ALA A 172 3.26 10.25 -2.05
C ALA A 172 3.95 9.11 -1.29
N ALA A 173 3.25 7.98 -1.11
CA ALA A 173 3.84 6.79 -0.53
C ALA A 173 4.97 6.28 -1.42
N ALA A 174 4.74 6.08 -2.73
CA ALA A 174 5.72 5.58 -3.69
C ALA A 174 6.96 6.46 -3.83
N GLU A 175 6.85 7.77 -3.62
CA GLU A 175 7.98 8.71 -3.63
C GLU A 175 8.96 8.47 -2.46
N SER A 176 8.48 7.88 -1.36
CA SER A 176 9.32 7.68 -0.17
C SER A 176 10.38 6.61 -0.41
N LEU A 177 11.62 6.97 -0.11
CA LEU A 177 12.78 6.09 -0.23
C LEU A 177 12.83 5.00 0.85
N ARG A 178 11.96 5.09 1.86
CA ARG A 178 11.80 4.06 2.91
C ARG A 178 10.72 3.04 2.55
N GLN A 179 9.99 3.19 1.45
CA GLN A 179 9.02 2.19 1.04
C GLN A 179 9.66 0.83 0.85
N SER A 180 8.90 -0.21 1.19
CA SER A 180 9.33 -1.59 0.98
C SER A 180 9.27 -1.99 -0.49
N ASP A 181 10.13 -2.92 -0.86
CA ASP A 181 10.19 -3.49 -2.20
C ASP A 181 8.86 -4.14 -2.61
N ASP A 182 8.15 -4.77 -1.67
CA ASP A 182 6.81 -5.35 -1.90
C ASP A 182 5.77 -4.26 -2.21
N ALA A 183 5.77 -3.16 -1.45
CA ALA A 183 4.88 -2.03 -1.71
C ALA A 183 5.16 -1.40 -3.08
N LEU A 184 6.43 -1.14 -3.42
CA LEU A 184 6.80 -0.57 -4.71
C LEU A 184 6.48 -1.52 -5.89
N SER A 185 6.68 -2.82 -5.70
CA SER A 185 6.32 -3.84 -6.72
C SER A 185 4.82 -3.88 -6.98
N ARG A 186 3.98 -3.72 -5.94
CA ARG A 186 2.52 -3.62 -6.11
C ARG A 186 2.12 -2.31 -6.80
N LEU A 187 2.71 -1.18 -6.39
CA LEU A 187 2.44 0.14 -6.95
C LEU A 187 2.87 0.27 -8.43
N ALA A 188 3.81 -0.54 -8.90
CA ALA A 188 4.17 -0.61 -10.32
C ALA A 188 2.99 -1.04 -11.22
N PHE A 189 2.00 -1.74 -10.68
CA PHE A 189 0.77 -2.12 -11.38
C PHE A 189 -0.38 -1.12 -11.15
N ASP A 190 -0.14 0.03 -10.53
CA ASP A 190 -1.20 0.98 -10.22
C ASP A 190 -1.92 1.45 -11.48
N ARG A 191 -3.25 1.55 -11.43
CA ARG A 191 -4.05 2.05 -12.55
C ARG A 191 -3.76 3.50 -12.91
N VAL A 192 -3.26 4.30 -11.98
CA VAL A 192 -2.97 5.73 -12.17
C VAL A 192 -1.52 5.92 -12.58
N GLU A 193 -1.32 6.60 -13.70
CA GLU A 193 0.02 6.84 -14.27
C GLU A 193 0.93 7.62 -13.34
N SER A 194 0.45 8.62 -12.60
CA SER A 194 1.27 9.40 -11.66
C SER A 194 1.88 8.55 -10.55
N VAL A 195 1.16 7.53 -10.08
CA VAL A 195 1.66 6.56 -9.08
C VAL A 195 2.77 5.69 -9.69
N ARG A 196 2.55 5.15 -10.90
CA ARG A 196 3.58 4.35 -11.60
C ARG A 196 4.82 5.18 -11.94
N LEU A 197 4.63 6.45 -12.29
CA LEU A 197 5.69 7.42 -12.52
C LEU A 197 6.52 7.68 -11.26
N ALA A 198 5.87 7.82 -10.10
CA ALA A 198 6.55 7.94 -8.81
C ALA A 198 7.41 6.70 -8.48
N VAL A 199 6.91 5.49 -8.77
CA VAL A 199 7.71 4.25 -8.63
C VAL A 199 8.92 4.29 -9.57
N ALA A 200 8.75 4.66 -10.85
CA ALA A 200 9.86 4.74 -11.81
C ALA A 200 10.94 5.77 -11.42
N ARG A 201 10.55 6.85 -10.74
CA ARG A 201 11.47 7.89 -10.23
C ARG A 201 12.13 7.51 -8.91
N ASN A 202 11.56 6.57 -8.15
CA ASN A 202 12.12 6.18 -6.87
C ASN A 202 13.42 5.39 -7.07
N ARG A 203 14.56 5.98 -6.67
CA ARG A 203 15.90 5.35 -6.79
C ARG A 203 16.02 3.98 -6.11
N ASN A 204 15.13 3.68 -5.17
CA ASN A 204 15.07 2.41 -4.45
C ASN A 204 14.10 1.40 -5.08
N ALA A 205 13.45 1.72 -6.21
CA ALA A 205 12.57 0.81 -6.91
C ALA A 205 13.27 -0.53 -7.18
N PRO A 206 12.69 -1.65 -6.73
CA PRO A 206 13.30 -2.96 -6.89
C PRO A 206 13.25 -3.38 -8.36
N PRO A 207 14.16 -4.27 -8.82
CA PRO A 207 14.15 -4.78 -10.18
C PRO A 207 12.79 -5.34 -10.60
N THR A 208 12.05 -5.99 -9.70
CA THR A 208 10.70 -6.51 -9.94
C THR A 208 9.69 -5.43 -10.34
N ALA A 209 9.76 -4.24 -9.71
CA ALA A 209 8.92 -3.10 -10.08
C ALA A 209 9.32 -2.53 -11.44
N LEU A 210 10.62 -2.37 -11.68
CA LEU A 210 11.16 -1.84 -12.94
C LEU A 210 10.85 -2.77 -14.13
N ASP A 211 10.88 -4.08 -13.90
CA ASP A 211 10.54 -5.12 -14.86
C ASP A 211 9.10 -4.98 -15.38
N VAL A 212 8.16 -4.65 -14.48
CA VAL A 212 6.76 -4.35 -14.83
C VAL A 212 6.68 -3.05 -15.64
N LEU A 213 7.35 -1.99 -15.17
CA LEU A 213 7.31 -0.67 -15.78
C LEU A 213 8.03 -0.59 -17.14
N ALA A 214 8.93 -1.52 -17.44
CA ALA A 214 9.53 -1.64 -18.77
C ALA A 214 8.49 -1.93 -19.87
N SER A 215 7.38 -2.58 -19.50
CA SER A 215 6.25 -2.85 -20.39
C SER A 215 5.12 -1.82 -20.28
N ASP A 216 5.31 -0.72 -19.53
CA ASP A 216 4.29 0.29 -19.31
C ASP A 216 3.81 0.90 -20.65
N GLY A 217 2.56 1.35 -20.71
CA GLY A 217 2.02 2.06 -21.87
C GLY A 217 2.67 3.45 -22.08
N SER A 218 3.07 4.12 -21.01
CA SER A 218 3.67 5.45 -21.04
C SER A 218 5.13 5.43 -21.48
N ALA A 219 5.45 6.19 -22.53
CA ALA A 219 6.82 6.33 -23.01
C ALA A 219 7.74 7.06 -22.01
N GLU A 220 7.18 7.94 -21.18
CA GLU A 220 7.95 8.63 -20.13
C GLU A 220 8.39 7.63 -19.05
N ILE A 221 7.48 6.77 -18.59
CA ILE A 221 7.78 5.73 -17.59
C ILE A 221 8.86 4.78 -18.13
N ARG A 222 8.70 4.28 -19.36
CA ARG A 222 9.71 3.40 -19.98
C ARG A 222 11.08 4.08 -20.07
N LEU A 223 11.11 5.38 -20.39
CA LEU A 223 12.36 6.13 -20.48
C LEU A 223 13.05 6.27 -19.11
N LEU A 224 12.28 6.51 -18.05
CA LEU A 224 12.80 6.52 -16.68
C LEU A 224 13.38 5.16 -16.28
N VAL A 225 12.71 4.06 -16.63
CA VAL A 225 13.22 2.70 -16.40
C VAL A 225 14.53 2.47 -17.14
N ALA A 226 14.63 2.87 -18.40
CA ALA A 226 15.86 2.74 -19.20
C ALA A 226 17.07 3.43 -18.53
N GLY A 227 16.83 4.60 -17.93
CA GLY A 227 17.84 5.37 -17.20
C GLY A 227 18.02 4.98 -15.73
N HIS A 228 17.24 4.02 -15.20
CA HIS A 228 17.22 3.75 -13.77
C HIS A 228 18.49 3.00 -13.31
N PRO A 229 19.18 3.42 -12.23
CA PRO A 229 20.43 2.78 -11.77
C PRO A 229 20.29 1.32 -11.35
N ARG A 230 19.06 0.88 -11.04
CA ARG A 230 18.74 -0.52 -10.66
C ARG A 230 18.09 -1.33 -11.78
N ALA A 231 17.99 -0.79 -13.00
CA ALA A 231 17.43 -1.54 -14.13
C ALA A 231 18.42 -2.61 -14.59
N SER A 232 18.14 -3.87 -14.26
CA SER A 232 19.00 -4.99 -14.64
C SER A 232 18.98 -5.25 -16.15
N GLU A 233 19.94 -6.02 -16.65
CA GLU A 233 19.99 -6.42 -18.06
C GLU A 233 18.66 -7.03 -18.58
N PRO A 234 17.98 -7.95 -17.86
CA PRO A 234 16.66 -8.43 -18.27
C PRO A 234 15.61 -7.32 -18.42
N VAL A 235 15.63 -6.31 -17.55
CA VAL A 235 14.72 -5.15 -17.62
C VAL A 235 15.04 -4.30 -18.86
N LEU A 236 16.33 -4.05 -19.13
CA LEU A 236 16.76 -3.31 -20.32
C LEU A 236 16.44 -4.07 -21.61
N GLN A 237 16.60 -5.40 -21.63
CA GLN A 237 16.22 -6.23 -22.78
C GLN A 237 14.71 -6.16 -23.05
N ARG A 238 13.88 -6.08 -22.02
CA ARG A 238 12.42 -5.94 -22.17
C ARG A 238 11.99 -4.63 -22.85
N LEU A 239 12.79 -3.58 -22.73
CA LEU A 239 12.56 -2.31 -23.41
C LEU A 239 12.84 -2.40 -24.93
N LEU A 240 13.56 -3.43 -25.39
CA LEU A 240 13.82 -3.69 -26.81
C LEU A 240 12.64 -4.39 -27.48
N ASN A 241 11.49 -3.72 -27.48
CA ASN A 241 10.21 -4.29 -27.93
C ASN A 241 9.73 -3.76 -29.30
N GLY A 242 10.59 -3.06 -30.05
CA GLY A 242 10.29 -2.58 -31.40
C GLY A 242 9.35 -1.38 -31.46
N ARG A 243 9.19 -0.62 -30.36
CA ARG A 243 8.39 0.61 -30.31
C ARG A 243 9.10 1.82 -30.92
N GLY A 244 10.43 1.77 -31.06
CA GLY A 244 11.26 2.84 -31.62
C GLY A 244 11.29 4.12 -30.77
N ASP A 245 10.87 4.04 -29.51
CA ASP A 245 10.81 5.20 -28.62
C ASP A 245 12.20 5.57 -28.05
N ARG A 246 12.24 6.60 -27.19
CA ARG A 246 13.50 7.00 -26.55
C ARG A 246 13.99 5.96 -25.54
N ALA A 247 13.10 5.19 -24.93
CA ALA A 247 13.45 4.20 -23.93
C ALA A 247 14.18 3.01 -24.55
N GLU A 248 13.70 2.51 -25.69
CA GLU A 248 14.33 1.44 -26.45
C GLU A 248 15.75 1.82 -26.89
N ARG A 249 15.93 3.05 -27.41
CA ARG A 249 17.27 3.56 -27.78
C ARG A 249 18.21 3.65 -26.57
N ALA A 250 17.73 4.21 -25.46
CA ALA A 250 18.52 4.33 -24.24
C ALA A 250 18.91 2.96 -23.66
N ALA A 251 17.99 1.99 -23.67
CA ALA A 251 18.27 0.61 -23.24
C ALA A 251 19.34 -0.05 -24.12
N GLY A 252 19.22 0.08 -25.45
CA GLY A 252 20.20 -0.46 -26.39
C GLY A 252 21.59 0.18 -26.28
N GLU A 253 21.68 1.45 -25.92
CA GLU A 253 22.94 2.12 -25.61
C GLU A 253 23.58 1.58 -24.33
N ARG A 254 22.80 1.44 -23.24
CA ARG A 254 23.30 0.92 -21.97
C ARG A 254 23.83 -0.51 -22.08
N LEU A 255 23.08 -1.39 -22.74
CA LEU A 255 23.49 -2.77 -22.98
C LEU A 255 24.81 -2.86 -23.77
N ARG A 256 24.96 -2.06 -24.83
CA ARG A 256 26.22 -2.00 -25.62
C ARG A 256 27.40 -1.45 -24.83
N SER A 257 27.16 -0.54 -23.89
CA SER A 257 28.21 0.08 -23.07
C SER A 257 28.71 -0.81 -21.92
N GLY A 258 28.09 -1.97 -21.69
CA GLY A 258 28.41 -2.83 -20.55
C GLY A 258 28.10 -2.18 -19.19
N ARG A 259 27.21 -1.17 -19.16
CA ARG A 259 26.73 -0.48 -17.95
C ARG A 259 25.27 -0.88 -17.68
N PRO A 260 25.04 -2.06 -17.06
CA PRO A 260 23.73 -2.39 -16.55
C PRO A 260 23.31 -1.42 -15.45
#